data_AF-A0A1C7H0E4-F1
#
_entry.id   AF-A0A1C7H0E4-F1
#
_cell.length_a   1.000
_cell.length_b   1.000
_cell.length_c   1.000
_cell.angle_alpha   90.00
_cell.angle_beta   90.00
_cell.angle_gamma   90.00
#
_symmetry.space_group_name_H-M   'P 1'
#
loop_
_entity.id
_entity.type
_entity.pdbx_description
1 polymer ?
#
loop_
_entity_poly.entity_id
_entity_poly.type
_entity_poly.pdbx_seq_one_letter_code
_entity_poly.pdbx_strand_id
1 'polypeptide(L)'
;MGLLDLFRKKTQFEIFRDEIERTYKNAVMTAIKQCGGNELIAGVLVKSAIASTYDMLKRDKNLLSASGLTNIEYELLMENICKKMLDTYLKSY
;
A
#
# COMPACT_ATOMS: atom_id res chain seq x y z
N MET A 1 9.51 30.73 2.76
CA MET A 1 9.12 29.31 2.60
C MET A 1 9.72 28.83 1.29
N GLY A 2 10.96 28.32 1.39
CA GLY A 2 11.89 28.22 0.27
C GLY A 2 11.97 26.81 -0.33
N LEU A 3 12.75 26.68 -1.40
CA LEU A 3 13.02 25.44 -2.15
C LEU A 3 13.36 24.23 -1.26
N LEU A 4 13.94 24.44 -0.08
CA LEU A 4 14.23 23.40 0.91
C LEU A 4 12.97 22.69 1.46
N ASP A 5 11.84 23.37 1.62
CA ASP A 5 10.56 22.74 2.01
C ASP A 5 10.03 21.83 0.89
N LEU A 6 10.27 22.21 -0.37
CA LEU A 6 9.91 21.44 -1.56
C LEU A 6 10.74 20.15 -1.67
N PHE A 7 12.05 20.22 -1.45
CA PHE A 7 12.91 19.03 -1.40
C PHE A 7 12.58 18.11 -0.22
N ARG A 8 12.27 18.68 0.95
CA ARG A 8 11.91 17.92 2.15
C ARG A 8 10.55 17.23 2.04
N LYS A 9 9.58 17.86 1.38
CA LYS A 9 8.29 17.22 1.06
C LYS A 9 8.45 16.06 0.07
N LYS A 10 9.35 16.20 -0.90
CA LYS A 10 9.62 15.13 -1.88
C LYS A 10 10.19 13.87 -1.21
N THR A 11 11.11 14.05 -0.25
CA THR A 11 11.64 12.92 0.54
C THR A 11 10.62 12.31 1.49
N GLN A 12 9.78 13.12 2.15
CA GLN A 12 8.73 12.60 3.03
C GLN A 12 7.67 11.80 2.26
N PHE A 13 7.26 12.28 1.08
CA PHE A 13 6.34 11.57 0.20
C PHE A 13 6.90 10.22 -0.25
N GLU A 14 8.18 10.16 -0.65
CA GLU A 14 8.82 8.92 -1.06
C GLU A 14 8.94 7.90 0.08
N ILE A 15 9.37 8.35 1.27
CA ILE A 15 9.42 7.50 2.47
C ILE A 15 8.04 6.91 2.78
N PHE A 16 7.00 7.74 2.66
CA PHE A 16 5.65 7.33 2.98
C PHE A 16 5.07 6.36 1.95
N ARG A 17 5.31 6.61 0.66
CA ARG A 17 4.97 5.66 -0.41
C ARG A 17 5.65 4.32 -0.18
N ASP A 18 6.95 4.33 0.14
CA ASP A 18 7.73 3.11 0.35
C ASP A 18 7.24 2.33 1.58
N GLU A 19 6.79 3.01 2.63
CA GLU A 19 6.19 2.38 3.81
C GLU A 19 4.85 1.71 3.47
N ILE A 20 3.96 2.39 2.74
CA ILE A 20 2.70 1.80 2.27
C ILE A 20 2.99 0.57 1.40
N GLU A 21 3.91 0.69 0.44
CA GLU A 21 4.29 -0.43 -0.43
C GLU A 21 4.83 -1.62 0.38
N ARG A 22 5.62 -1.36 1.42
CA ARG A 22 6.13 -2.38 2.34
C ARG A 22 5.00 -3.04 3.14
N THR A 23 4.02 -2.28 3.62
CA THR A 23 2.85 -2.83 4.34
C THR A 23 2.10 -3.82 3.45
N TYR A 24 1.80 -3.45 2.20
CA TYR A 24 1.16 -4.35 1.24
C TYR A 24 2.00 -5.60 0.98
N LYS A 25 3.30 -5.44 0.70
CA LYS A 25 4.20 -6.57 0.44
C LYS A 25 4.22 -7.55 1.60
N ASN A 26 4.30 -7.07 2.84
CA ASN A 26 4.29 -7.92 4.02
C ASN A 26 2.98 -8.69 4.18
N ALA A 27 1.84 -8.03 3.94
CA ALA A 27 0.53 -8.67 3.98
C ALA A 27 0.39 -9.76 2.91
N VAL A 28 0.79 -9.48 1.68
CA VAL A 28 0.77 -10.44 0.56
C VAL A 28 1.70 -11.63 0.84
N MET A 29 2.93 -11.39 1.28
CA MET A 29 3.87 -12.47 1.60
C MET A 29 3.36 -13.36 2.75
N THR A 30 2.64 -12.78 3.71
CA THR A 30 1.98 -13.55 4.78
C THR A 30 0.87 -14.42 4.22
N ALA A 31 0.03 -13.89 3.34
CA ALA A 31 -1.04 -14.63 2.67
C ALA A 31 -0.50 -15.80 1.82
N ILE A 32 0.59 -15.57 1.06
CA ILE A 32 1.26 -16.61 0.27
C ILE A 32 1.85 -17.70 1.19
N LYS A 33 2.44 -17.34 2.34
CA LYS A 33 2.92 -18.34 3.30
C LYS A 33 1.77 -19.16 3.89
N GLN A 34 0.62 -18.53 4.17
CA GLN A 34 -0.55 -19.20 4.74
C GLN A 34 -1.23 -20.17 3.77
N CYS A 35 -1.10 -19.98 2.45
CA CYS A 35 -1.70 -20.89 1.49
C CYS A 35 -1.01 -22.27 1.42
N GLY A 36 0.19 -22.41 2.00
CA GLY A 36 0.91 -23.69 2.05
C GLY A 36 1.22 -24.29 0.68
N GLY A 37 1.30 -23.46 -0.37
CA GLY A 37 1.51 -23.91 -1.76
C GLY A 37 0.24 -24.29 -2.52
N ASN A 38 -0.96 -24.12 -1.92
CA ASN A 38 -2.22 -24.34 -2.64
C ASN A 38 -2.54 -23.13 -3.54
N GLU A 39 -2.30 -23.28 -4.84
CA GLU A 39 -2.50 -22.23 -5.84
C GLU A 39 -3.97 -21.79 -5.98
N LEU A 40 -4.94 -22.70 -5.80
CA LEU A 40 -6.36 -22.39 -5.93
C LEU A 40 -6.83 -21.37 -4.90
N ILE A 41 -6.28 -21.43 -3.69
CA ILE A 41 -6.62 -20.48 -2.61
C ILE A 41 -5.65 -19.30 -2.53
N ALA A 42 -4.45 -19.43 -3.13
CA ALA A 42 -3.42 -18.41 -3.07
C ALA A 42 -3.92 -17.06 -3.65
N GLY A 43 -4.53 -17.08 -4.84
CA GLY A 43 -5.08 -15.86 -5.45
C GLY A 43 -6.15 -15.19 -4.59
N VAL A 44 -7.02 -15.97 -3.94
CA VAL A 44 -8.08 -15.45 -3.05
C VAL A 44 -7.48 -14.83 -1.80
N LEU A 45 -6.52 -15.50 -1.16
CA LEU A 45 -5.85 -14.99 0.05
C LEU A 45 -5.04 -13.73 -0.24
N VAL A 46 -4.32 -13.68 -1.37
CA VAL A 46 -3.59 -12.49 -1.82
C VAL A 46 -4.56 -11.33 -2.06
N LYS A 47 -5.66 -11.56 -2.78
CA LYS A 47 -6.68 -10.53 -3.02
C LYS A 47 -7.30 -10.03 -1.72
N SER A 48 -7.62 -10.93 -0.79
CA SER A 48 -8.16 -10.58 0.52
C SER A 48 -7.15 -9.76 1.34
N ALA A 49 -5.86 -10.12 1.32
CA ALA A 49 -4.82 -9.39 2.05
C ALA A 49 -4.63 -7.97 1.52
N ILE A 50 -4.66 -7.79 0.19
CA ILE A 50 -4.59 -6.47 -0.44
C ILE A 50 -5.81 -5.63 -0.04
N ALA A 51 -7.02 -6.18 -0.13
CA ALA A 51 -8.25 -5.47 0.25
C ALA A 51 -8.26 -5.05 1.73
N SER A 52 -7.93 -5.97 2.64
CA SER A 52 -7.84 -5.67 4.07
C SER A 52 -6.78 -4.62 4.38
N THR A 53 -5.65 -4.65 3.66
CA THR A 53 -4.59 -3.64 3.82
C THR A 53 -5.06 -2.26 3.35
N TYR A 54 -5.76 -2.18 2.21
CA TYR A 54 -6.35 -0.93 1.73
C TYR A 54 -7.34 -0.35 2.75
N ASP A 55 -8.24 -1.17 3.28
CA ASP A 55 -9.23 -0.73 4.27
C ASP A 55 -8.59 -0.28 5.58
N MET A 56 -7.53 -0.96 6.03
CA MET A 56 -6.76 -0.59 7.22
C MET A 56 -6.11 0.78 7.04
N LEU A 57 -5.37 0.98 5.93
CA LEU A 57 -4.69 2.23 5.63
C LEU A 57 -5.69 3.39 5.49
N LYS A 58 -6.81 3.16 4.80
CA LYS A 58 -7.85 4.17 4.61
C LYS A 58 -8.49 4.65 5.92
N ARG A 59 -8.58 3.78 6.93
CA ARG A 59 -9.14 4.12 8.24
C ARG A 59 -8.12 4.75 9.19
N ASP A 60 -6.83 4.67 8.88
CA ASP A 60 -5.77 5.20 9.72
C ASP A 60 -5.56 6.71 9.51
N LYS A 61 -6.27 7.49 10.33
CA LYS A 61 -6.19 8.96 10.34
C LYS A 61 -4.81 9.48 10.78
N ASN A 62 -4.04 8.69 11.52
CA ASN A 62 -2.70 9.07 11.95
C ASN A 62 -1.72 8.99 10.78
N LEU A 63 -1.84 7.94 9.95
CA LEU A 63 -1.07 7.82 8.70
C LEU A 63 -1.33 9.00 7.76
N LEU A 64 -2.59 9.36 7.55
CA LEU A 64 -2.96 10.55 6.77
C LEU A 64 -2.29 11.81 7.33
N SER A 65 -2.42 12.04 8.64
CA SER A 65 -1.88 13.25 9.28
C SER A 65 -0.35 13.31 9.20
N ALA A 66 0.33 12.17 9.32
CA ALA A 66 1.78 12.06 9.22
C ALA A 66 2.31 12.19 7.77
N SER A 67 1.46 11.92 6.77
CA SER A 67 1.85 11.99 5.35
C SER A 67 2.11 13.41 4.86
N GLY A 68 1.48 14.41 5.49
CA GLY A 68 1.50 15.79 5.01
C GLY A 68 0.74 16.02 3.69
N LEU A 69 -0.04 15.03 3.25
CA LEU A 69 -0.90 15.09 2.06
C LEU A 69 -2.30 15.58 2.41
N THR A 70 -2.99 16.13 1.41
CA THR A 70 -4.45 16.29 1.48
C THR A 70 -5.14 14.93 1.44
N ASN A 71 -6.41 14.87 1.87
CA ASN A 71 -7.22 13.65 1.77
C ASN A 71 -7.24 13.08 0.34
N ILE A 72 -7.42 13.94 -0.66
CA ILE A 72 -7.52 13.53 -2.07
C ILE A 72 -6.19 12.95 -2.56
N GLU A 73 -5.07 13.62 -2.26
CA GLU A 73 -3.73 13.12 -2.63
C GLU A 73 -3.42 11.77 -1.95
N TYR A 74 -3.83 11.61 -0.69
CA TYR A 74 -3.66 10.37 0.05
C TYR A 74 -4.50 9.23 -0.56
N GLU A 75 -5.78 9.48 -0.86
CA GLU A 75 -6.66 8.50 -1.51
C GLU A 75 -6.11 8.08 -2.89
N LEU A 76 -5.67 9.04 -3.71
CA LEU A 76 -5.05 8.75 -5.00
C LEU A 76 -3.77 7.92 -4.88
N LEU A 77 -2.91 8.25 -3.91
CA LEU A 77 -1.70 7.48 -3.64
C LEU A 77 -2.03 6.03 -3.26
N MET A 78 -2.97 5.83 -2.34
CA MET A 78 -3.39 4.51 -1.92
C MET A 78 -4.02 3.70 -3.06
N GLU A 79 -4.87 4.31 -3.89
CA GLU A 79 -5.46 3.65 -5.05
C GLU A 79 -4.41 3.22 -6.06
N ASN A 80 -3.42 4.07 -6.34
CA ASN A 80 -2.34 3.76 -7.27
C ASN A 80 -1.47 2.60 -6.76
N ILE A 81 -1.12 2.61 -5.47
CA ILE A 81 -0.35 1.51 -4.88
C ILE A 81 -1.19 0.23 -4.84
N CYS A 82 -2.48 0.30 -4.48
CA CYS A 82 -3.37 -0.86 -4.49
C CYS A 82 -3.45 -1.50 -5.88
N LYS A 83 -3.68 -0.69 -6.93
CA LYS A 83 -3.66 -1.15 -8.33
C LYS A 83 -2.34 -1.81 -8.70
N LYS A 84 -1.21 -1.19 -8.34
CA LYS A 84 0.14 -1.75 -8.54
C LYS A 84 0.28 -3.12 -7.86
N MET A 85 -0.22 -3.29 -6.64
CA MET A 85 -0.14 -4.56 -5.90
C MET A 85 -1.02 -5.64 -6.52
N LEU A 86 -2.25 -5.29 -6.94
CA LEU A 86 -3.12 -6.21 -7.68
C LEU A 86 -2.44 -6.67 -8.98
N ASP A 87 -1.90 -5.74 -9.77
CA ASP A 87 -1.19 -6.07 -11.01
C ASP A 87 0.07 -6.91 -10.78
N THR A 88 0.80 -6.65 -9.70
CA THR A 88 2.05 -7.36 -9.40
C THR A 88 1.81 -8.80 -8.94
N TYR A 89 0.79 -9.01 -8.11
CA TYR A 89 0.60 -10.28 -7.41
C TYR A 89 -0.57 -11.11 -7.90
N LEU A 90 -1.51 -10.53 -8.65
CA LEU A 90 -2.68 -11.25 -9.16
C LEU A 90 -2.71 -11.41 -10.68
N LYS A 91 -1.77 -10.84 -11.45
CA LYS A 91 -1.66 -11.14 -12.89
C LYS A 91 -1.24 -12.58 -13.20
N SER A 92 -0.68 -13.27 -12.21
CA SER A 92 -0.11 -14.61 -12.34
C SER A 92 -1.07 -15.73 -11.90
N TYR A 93 -2.25 -15.37 -11.39
CA TYR A 93 -3.34 -16.27 -10.98
C TYR A 93 -4.52 -16.09 -11.93
#